data_AF-A0A817T7B1-F1
#
_entry.id   AF-A0A817T7B1-F1
#
_cell.length_a   1.000
_cell.length_b   1.000
_cell.length_c   1.000
_cell.angle_alpha   90.00
_cell.angle_beta   90.00
_cell.angle_gamma   90.00
#
_symmetry.space_group_name_H-M   'P 1'
#
loop_
_entity.id
_entity.type
_entity.pdbx_description
1 polymer ?
#
loop_
_entity_poly.entity_id
_entity_poly.type
_entity_poly.pdbx_seq_one_letter_code
_entity_poly.pdbx_strand_id
1 'polypeptide(L)' 'MWKQRKSAGTKGIKLLHDNARPHTHSNVINYLTEEGIIIMPHPPYSPDLAPCDYWLNDYIRHHLTDQANE' A
#
# COMPACT_ATOMS: atom_id res chain seq x y z
N MET A 1 3.57 18.90 -11.15
CA MET A 1 3.39 18.07 -12.37
C MET A 1 3.50 16.61 -11.98
N TRP A 2 2.38 15.91 -11.83
CA TRP A 2 2.37 14.48 -11.57
C TRP A 2 2.79 13.76 -12.86
N LYS A 3 3.99 13.18 -12.89
CA LYS A 3 4.42 12.37 -14.03
C LYS A 3 3.87 10.96 -13.86
N GLN A 4 2.95 10.59 -14.73
CA GLN A 4 2.47 9.22 -14.84
C GLN A 4 3.64 8.28 -15.18
N ARG A 5 3.78 7.19 -14.43
CA ARG A 5 4.79 6.15 -14.73
C ARG A 5 4.47 5.58 -16.11
N LYS A 6 5.48 5.48 -16.98
CA LYS A 6 5.34 4.77 -18.26
C LYS A 6 4.89 3.33 -17.96
N SER A 7 3.92 2.81 -18.71
CA SER A 7 3.46 1.43 -18.54
C SER A 7 4.62 0.48 -18.84
N ALA A 8 5.16 -0.16 -17.80
CA ALA A 8 6.34 -1.02 -17.87
C ALA A 8 6.17 -2.30 -17.04
N GLY A 9 4.92 -2.68 -16.72
CA GLY A 9 4.61 -3.79 -15.83
C GLY A 9 4.94 -3.53 -14.36
N THR A 10 4.97 -4.61 -13.59
CA THR A 10 5.15 -4.65 -12.12
C THR A 10 6.61 -4.62 -11.68
N LYS A 11 7.54 -4.97 -12.58
CA LYS A 11 8.97 -5.07 -12.30
C LYS A 11 9.56 -3.74 -11.82
N GLY A 12 10.20 -3.77 -10.65
CA GLY A 12 10.82 -2.61 -10.02
C GLY A 12 9.83 -1.63 -9.41
N ILE A 13 8.56 -2.02 -9.21
CA ILE A 13 7.66 -1.29 -8.29
C ILE A 13 8.19 -1.48 -6.87
N LYS A 14 8.20 -0.40 -6.08
CA LYS A 14 8.47 -0.47 -4.64
C LYS A 14 7.14 -0.46 -3.91
N LEU A 15 6.87 -1.50 -3.13
CA LEU A 15 5.64 -1.65 -2.37
C LEU A 15 5.89 -1.37 -0.89
N LEU A 16 5.14 -0.44 -0.31
CA LEU A 16 5.06 -0.20 1.12
C LEU A 16 3.71 -0.71 1.61
N HIS A 17 3.72 -1.69 2.51
CA HIS A 17 2.54 -2.16 3.23
C HIS A 17 2.90 -2.44 4.68
N ASP A 18 1.92 -2.58 5.56
CA ASP A 18 2.13 -2.97 6.95
C ASP A 18 2.46 -4.47 7.07
N ASN A 19 2.81 -4.90 8.28
CA ASN A 19 3.18 -6.30 8.54
C ASN A 19 1.99 -7.18 8.94
N ALA A 20 0.77 -6.87 8.47
CA ALA A 20 -0.38 -7.73 8.76
C ALA A 20 -0.15 -9.15 8.21
N ARG A 21 -0.70 -10.15 8.91
CA ARG A 21 -0.49 -11.58 8.61
C ARG A 21 -0.72 -11.95 7.13
N PRO A 22 -1.73 -11.41 6.42
CA PRO A 22 -1.90 -11.71 5.00
C PRO A 22 -0.75 -11.19 4.13
N HIS A 23 -0.20 -10.02 4.44
CA HIS A 23 0.87 -9.39 3.66
C HIS A 23 2.23 -10.06 3.85
N THR A 24 2.47 -10.63 5.04
CA THR A 24 3.71 -11.34 5.36
C THR A 24 3.64 -12.84 5.07
N HIS A 25 2.52 -13.35 4.56
CA HIS A 25 2.37 -14.76 4.25
C HIS A 25 3.31 -15.17 3.11
N SER A 26 3.97 -16.32 3.21
CA SER A 26 4.97 -16.81 2.23
C SER A 26 4.47 -16.76 0.78
N ASN A 27 3.24 -17.24 0.53
CA ASN A 27 2.62 -17.19 -0.80
C ASN A 27 2.56 -15.76 -1.39
N VAL A 28 2.26 -14.76 -0.56
CA VAL A 28 2.18 -13.36 -0.99
C VAL A 28 3.58 -12.82 -1.29
N ILE A 29 4.55 -13.06 -0.40
CA ILE A 29 5.94 -12.64 -0.60
C ILE A 29 6.54 -13.28 -1.87
N ASN A 30 6.29 -14.57 -2.10
CA ASN A 30 6.76 -15.29 -3.28
C ASN A 30 6.17 -14.69 -4.56
N TYR A 31 4.86 -14.48 -4.60
CA TYR A 31 4.18 -13.86 -5.74
C TYR A 31 4.75 -12.47 -6.05
N LEU A 32 4.88 -11.61 -5.04
CA LEU A 32 5.44 -10.27 -5.21
C LEU A 32 6.87 -10.29 -5.75
N THR A 33 7.67 -11.26 -5.29
CA THR A 33 9.05 -11.45 -5.76
C THR A 33 9.09 -11.93 -7.21
N GLU A 34 8.23 -12.86 -7.61
CA GLU A 34 8.11 -13.37 -8.99
C GLU A 34 7.70 -12.27 -9.97
N GLU A 35 6.80 -11.38 -9.55
CA GLU A 35 6.39 -10.18 -10.29
C GLU A 35 7.48 -9.08 -10.35
N GLY A 36 8.61 -9.29 -9.66
CA GLY A 36 9.71 -8.33 -9.58
C GLY A 36 9.37 -7.08 -8.78
N ILE A 37 8.40 -7.17 -7.86
CA ILE A 37 8.04 -6.10 -6.94
C ILE A 37 9.00 -6.12 -5.74
N ILE A 38 9.52 -4.95 -5.39
CA ILE A 38 10.45 -4.76 -4.27
C ILE A 38 9.65 -4.36 -3.05
N ILE A 39 9.55 -5.25 -2.07
CA ILE A 39 8.90 -4.97 -0.79
C ILE A 39 9.82 -4.09 0.05
N MET A 40 9.32 -2.93 0.49
CA MET A 40 10.06 -2.02 1.37
C MET A 40 9.88 -2.43 2.83
N PRO A 41 10.95 -2.36 3.65
CA PRO A 41 10.85 -2.67 5.07
C PRO A 41 9.90 -1.68 5.77
N HIS A 42 8.96 -2.21 6.54
CA HIS A 42 8.07 -1.42 7.39
C HIS A 42 8.20 -1.89 8.85
N PRO A 43 8.49 -1.00 9.81
CA PRO A 43 8.58 -1.38 11.21
C PRO A 43 7.19 -1.74 11.80
N PRO A 44 7.12 -2.64 12.78
CA PRO A 44 5.86 -2.94 13.48
C PRO A 44 5.23 -1.69 14.12
N TYR A 45 3.90 -1.63 14.14
CA TYR A 45 3.12 -0.60 14.84
C TYR A 45 3.49 0.85 14.49
N SER A 46 3.84 1.12 13.23
CA SER A 46 4.29 2.45 12.78
C SER A 46 3.33 3.09 11.76
N PRO A 47 2.08 3.40 12.17
CA PRO A 47 1.09 4.00 11.27
C PRO A 47 1.50 5.40 10.79
N ASP A 48 2.35 6.11 11.54
CA ASP A 48 2.94 7.39 11.18
C ASP A 48 3.87 7.29 9.95
N LEU A 49 4.43 6.11 9.69
CA LEU A 49 5.28 5.83 8.53
C LEU A 49 4.51 5.30 7.32
N ALA A 50 3.23 4.96 7.48
CA ALA A 50 2.37 4.50 6.41
C ALA A 50 1.58 5.69 5.84
N PRO A 51 1.79 6.12 4.58
CA PRO A 51 1.08 7.25 3.99
C PRO A 51 -0.45 7.08 3.98
N CYS A 52 -0.91 5.83 3.90
CA CYS A 52 -2.33 5.51 3.96
C CYS A 52 -2.91 5.85 5.33
N ASP A 53 -2.24 5.44 6.41
CA ASP A 53 -2.73 5.64 7.77
C ASP A 53 -2.49 7.06 8.28
N TYR A 54 -1.35 7.66 7.94
CA TYR A 54 -1.00 9.02 8.33
C TYR A 54 -1.84 10.09 7.64
N TRP A 55 -2.19 9.92 6.36
CA TRP A 55 -2.81 10.98 5.57
C TRP A 55 -4.06 10.54 4.79
N LEU A 56 -3.96 9.48 3.98
CA LEU A 56 -5.02 9.16 3.02
C LEU A 56 -6.34 8.79 3.69
N ASN A 57 -6.29 7.95 4.73
CA ASN A 57 -7.49 7.48 5.42
C ASN A 57 -8.23 8.64 6.10
N ASP A 58 -7.49 9.57 6.70
CA ASP A 58 -8.06 10.77 7.30
C ASP A 58 -8.66 11.71 6.25
N TYR A 59 -7.91 11.96 5.17
CA TYR A 59 -8.41 12.72 4.01
C TYR A 59 -9.71 12.13 3.46
N ILE A 60 -9.76 10.81 3.27
CA ILE A 60 -10.94 10.10 2.80
C ILE A 60 -12.09 10.29 3.79
N ARG A 61 -11.90 10.07 5.10
CA ARG A 61 -12.97 10.27 6.10
C ARG A 61 -13.56 11.68 6.06
N HIS A 62 -12.73 12.70 5.87
CA HIS A 62 -13.20 14.08 5.77
C HIS A 62 -14.02 14.39 4.51
N HIS A 63 -13.85 13.59 3.45
CA HIS A 63 -14.51 13.80 2.16
C HIS A 63 -15.49 12.69 1.78
N LEU A 64 -15.60 11.65 2.61
CA LEU A 64 -16.68 10.68 2.55
C LEU A 64 -17.92 11.36 3.14
N THR A 65 -18.87 11.70 2.27
CA THR A 65 -20.25 11.93 2.70
C THR A 65 -20.84 10.60 3.13
N ASP A 66 -21.55 10.56 4.26
CA ASP A 66 -22.35 9.39 4.63
C ASP A 66 -23.19 8.98 3.41
N GLN A 67 -22.93 7.80 2.86
CA GLN A 67 -23.95 7.13 2.07
C GLN A 67 -25.00 6.74 3.10
N ALA A 68 -26.15 7.43 3.09
CA ALA A 68 -27.27 7.04 3.94
C ALA A 68 -27.47 5.54 3.75
N ASN A 69 -27.26 4.79 4.83
CA ASN A 69 -27.38 3.34 4.83
C ASN A 69 -28.77 2.97 4.26
N GLU A 70 -28.80 2.21 3.17
CA GLU A 70 -29.94 1.34 2.87
C GLU A 70 -30.00 0.20 3.90
#